data_AF-U9TIG9-F1
#
_entry.id   AF-U9TIG9-F1
#
_cell.length_a   1.000
_cell.length_b   1.000
_cell.length_c   1.000
_cell.angle_alpha   90.00
_cell.angle_beta   90.00
_cell.angle_gamma   90.00
#
_symmetry.space_group_name_H-M   'P 1'
#
loop_
_entity.id
_entity.type
_entity.pdbx_description
1 polymer ?
#
loop_
_entity_poly.entity_id
_entity_poly.type
_entity_poly.pdbx_seq_one_letter_code
_entity_poly.pdbx_strand_id
1 'polypeptide(L)'
;MHKDTIKLADFGRSFEKEKDCNNTGAYGIIPYIDSKMFNQGISYKINEKSDIRYSLGLLFWKLTSHSSPFKYEMRKDHTSFMFDILKGLRENLIQNTNAAFVGLYQSKMWEHEP
;
A
#
# COMPACT_ATOMS: atom_id res chain seq x y z
N MET A 1 22.75 16.17 -11.08
CA MET A 1 23.20 14.87 -10.55
C MET A 1 22.67 14.72 -9.12
N HIS A 2 21.91 13.66 -8.84
CA HIS A 2 21.46 13.33 -7.47
C HIS A 2 22.60 12.63 -6.72
N LYS A 3 22.96 13.14 -5.53
CA LYS A 3 24.05 12.63 -4.67
C LYS A 3 23.62 11.38 -3.90
N ASP A 4 23.27 10.28 -4.57
CA ASP A 4 22.89 8.99 -3.96
C ASP A 4 21.87 9.09 -2.79
N THR A 5 21.09 10.17 -2.76
CA THR A 5 20.17 10.49 -1.67
C THR A 5 18.77 10.22 -2.17
N ILE A 6 18.08 9.27 -1.51
CA ILE A 6 16.67 9.00 -1.78
C ILE A 6 15.85 10.21 -1.34
N LYS A 7 15.01 10.71 -2.23
CA LYS A 7 14.06 11.80 -1.96
C LYS A 7 12.66 11.32 -2.28
N LEU A 8 11.74 11.57 -1.37
CA LEU A 8 10.31 11.44 -1.66
C LEU A 8 9.86 12.67 -2.43
N ALA A 9 9.15 12.46 -3.53
CA ALA A 9 8.56 13.50 -4.35
C ALA A 9 7.08 13.16 -4.58
N ASP A 10 6.32 14.14 -5.07
CA ASP A 10 4.87 14.04 -5.29
C ASP A 10 4.07 13.79 -4.00
N PHE A 11 3.67 14.89 -3.37
CA PHE A 11 2.86 14.90 -2.15
C PHE A 11 1.35 14.96 -2.46
N GLY A 12 0.91 14.56 -3.65
CA GLY A 12 -0.43 14.85 -4.18
C GLY A 12 -1.61 14.60 -3.22
N ARG A 13 -1.59 13.51 -2.44
CA ARG A 13 -2.65 13.17 -1.47
C ARG A 13 -2.34 13.54 -0.01
N SER A 14 -1.23 14.21 0.26
CA SER A 14 -0.88 14.64 1.61
C SER A 14 -1.82 15.74 2.08
N PHE A 15 -2.27 15.65 3.33
CA PHE A 15 -3.06 16.69 3.98
C PHE A 15 -2.58 16.90 5.41
N GLU A 16 -2.84 18.08 5.94
CA GLU A 16 -2.45 18.45 7.30
C GLU A 16 -3.39 17.79 8.32
N LYS A 17 -2.82 17.10 9.31
CA LYS A 17 -3.54 16.26 10.28
C LYS A 17 -4.63 17.01 11.07
N GLU A 18 -4.48 18.32 11.23
CA GLU A 18 -5.40 19.19 11.97
C GLU A 18 -6.54 19.76 11.12
N LYS A 19 -6.51 19.57 9.79
CA LYS A 19 -7.59 19.98 8.90
C LYS A 19 -8.46 18.78 8.56
N ASP A 20 -9.78 18.97 8.59
CA ASP A 20 -10.69 17.93 8.14
C ASP A 20 -10.51 17.68 6.65
N CYS A 21 -10.05 16.47 6.34
CA CYS A 21 -9.94 15.93 5.01
C CYS A 21 -11.28 15.29 4.63
N ASN A 22 -12.01 15.90 3.69
CA ASN A 22 -13.17 15.29 3.03
C ASN A 22 -12.76 14.33 1.89
N ASN A 23 -11.47 14.00 1.76
CA ASN A 23 -10.95 13.20 0.66
C ASN A 23 -11.11 11.69 0.95
N THR A 24 -12.37 11.24 1.00
CA THR A 24 -12.77 9.86 1.31
C THR A 24 -12.65 8.91 0.12
N GLY A 25 -12.39 9.42 -1.08
CA GLY A 25 -12.28 8.60 -2.29
C GLY A 25 -10.98 7.79 -2.35
N ALA A 26 -11.08 6.57 -2.86
CA ALA A 26 -9.93 5.73 -3.18
C ALA A 26 -9.31 6.17 -4.52
N TYR A 27 -8.37 7.11 -4.47
CA TYR A 27 -7.64 7.59 -5.64
C TYR A 27 -6.16 7.19 -5.60
N GLY A 28 -5.64 6.67 -6.70
CA GLY A 28 -4.24 6.24 -6.81
C GLY A 28 -4.09 4.89 -7.52
N ILE A 29 -2.90 4.32 -7.44
CA ILE A 29 -2.61 2.99 -8.00
C ILE A 29 -3.08 1.95 -6.98
N ILE A 30 -4.04 1.12 -7.35
CA ILE A 30 -4.79 0.20 -6.46
C ILE A 30 -3.91 -0.59 -5.48
N PRO A 31 -2.79 -1.22 -5.89
CA PRO A 31 -1.96 -1.97 -4.98
C PRO A 31 -1.31 -1.13 -3.88
N TYR A 32 -1.28 0.20 -3.99
CA TYR A 32 -0.66 1.11 -3.01
C TYR A 32 -1.67 1.88 -2.16
N ILE A 33 -2.97 1.64 -2.39
CA ILE A 33 -4.06 2.22 -1.59
C ILE A 33 -4.43 1.24 -0.49
N ASP A 34 -4.61 1.74 0.73
CA ASP A 34 -5.11 0.93 1.84
C ASP A 34 -6.44 0.25 1.44
N SER A 35 -6.52 -1.07 1.62
CA SER A 35 -7.69 -1.88 1.29
C SER A 35 -8.98 -1.37 1.94
N LYS A 36 -8.89 -0.72 3.10
CA LYS A 36 -10.05 -0.15 3.81
C LYS A 36 -10.66 1.03 3.09
N MET A 37 -9.92 1.73 2.21
CA MET A 37 -10.49 2.77 1.34
C MET A 37 -11.49 2.20 0.33
N PHE A 38 -11.42 0.90 0.00
CA PHE A 38 -12.38 0.25 -0.88
C PHE A 38 -13.68 -0.16 -0.17
N ASN A 39 -13.72 -0.10 1.16
CA ASN A 39 -14.93 -0.39 1.92
C ASN A 39 -15.87 0.81 1.95
N GLN A 40 -16.86 0.83 1.07
CA GLN A 40 -17.84 1.91 0.91
C GLN A 40 -18.75 2.11 2.14
N GLY A 41 -18.78 1.15 3.07
CA GLY A 41 -19.63 1.21 4.28
C GLY A 41 -19.00 1.92 5.49
N ILE A 42 -17.71 2.28 5.43
CA ILE A 42 -16.98 2.91 6.54
C ILE A 42 -16.47 4.27 6.05
N SER A 43 -16.72 5.35 6.79
CA SER A 43 -16.03 6.62 6.55
C SER A 43 -14.56 6.43 6.94
N TYR A 44 -13.74 5.95 6.02
CA TYR A 44 -12.34 5.74 6.27
C TYR A 44 -11.61 7.08 6.30
N LYS A 45 -11.21 7.53 7.50
CA LYS A 45 -10.31 8.67 7.65
C LYS A 45 -8.90 8.14 7.45
N ILE A 46 -8.25 8.58 6.37
CA ILE A 46 -6.84 8.30 6.10
C ILE A 46 -6.04 8.66 7.35
N ASN A 47 -5.21 7.74 7.79
CA ASN A 47 -4.40 7.92 8.98
C ASN A 47 -2.93 7.67 8.66
N GLU A 48 -2.07 8.37 9.39
CA GLU A 48 -0.61 8.21 9.33
C GLU A 48 -0.17 6.74 9.46
N LYS A 49 -0.88 5.94 10.26
CA LYS A 49 -0.52 4.53 10.49
C LYS A 49 -0.76 3.65 9.26
N SER A 50 -1.78 3.93 8.45
CA SER A 50 -2.05 3.21 7.20
C SER A 50 -1.03 3.54 6.14
N ASP A 51 -0.70 4.82 5.98
CA ASP A 51 0.27 5.29 4.99
C ASP A 51 1.65 4.69 5.27
N ILE A 52 2.07 4.62 6.54
CA ILE A 52 3.37 4.06 6.92
C ILE A 52 3.39 2.54 6.78
N ARG A 53 2.31 1.81 7.12
CA ARG A 53 2.32 0.34 7.14
C ARG A 53 2.19 -0.26 5.75
N TYR A 54 1.21 0.21 4.97
CA TYR A 54 0.91 -0.37 3.67
C TYR A 54 1.92 0.08 2.61
N SER A 55 2.13 1.39 2.47
CA SER A 55 3.00 1.92 1.41
C SER A 55 4.46 1.51 1.59
N LEU A 56 4.96 1.44 2.84
CA LEU A 56 6.34 1.02 3.09
C LEU A 56 6.53 -0.48 2.84
N GLY A 57 5.58 -1.32 3.24
CA GLY A 57 5.66 -2.76 3.03
C GLY A 57 5.64 -3.13 1.54
N LEU A 58 4.80 -2.47 0.75
CA LEU A 58 4.78 -2.61 -0.70
C LEU A 58 6.04 -2.08 -1.37
N LEU A 59 6.58 -0.95 -0.89
CA LEU A 59 7.84 -0.43 -1.38
C LEU A 59 8.96 -1.46 -1.18
N PHE A 60 9.04 -2.06 0.01
CA PHE A 60 9.99 -3.14 0.28
C PHE A 60 9.75 -4.35 -0.62
N TRP A 61 8.50 -4.79 -0.76
CA TRP A 61 8.16 -5.92 -1.65
C TRP A 61 8.55 -5.64 -3.11
N LYS A 62 8.34 -4.42 -3.60
CA LYS A 62 8.76 -4.01 -4.95
C LYS A 62 10.28 -4.04 -5.10
N LEU A 63 11.01 -3.56 -4.09
CA LEU A 63 12.47 -3.57 -4.08
C LEU A 63 13.05 -4.98 -4.04
N THR A 64 12.40 -5.93 -3.35
CA THR A 64 12.90 -7.31 -3.28
C THR A 64 12.46 -8.18 -4.45
N SER A 65 11.28 -7.93 -5.03
CA SER A 65 10.76 -8.71 -6.17
C SER A 65 11.27 -8.24 -7.52
N HIS A 66 11.78 -7.01 -7.60
CA HIS A 66 12.03 -6.29 -8.85
C HIS A 66 10.82 -6.33 -9.81
N SER A 67 9.61 -6.47 -9.27
CA SER A 67 8.37 -6.71 -10.01
C SER A 67 7.27 -5.78 -9.56
N SER A 68 6.28 -5.57 -10.43
CA SER A 68 5.09 -4.78 -10.08
C SER A 68 4.14 -5.63 -9.20
N PRO A 69 3.62 -5.09 -8.08
CA PRO A 69 2.70 -5.81 -7.20
C PRO A 69 1.49 -6.29 -7.99
N PHE A 70 1.16 -7.58 -7.83
CA PHE A 70 0.07 -8.28 -8.53
C PHE A 70 0.07 -8.23 -10.05
N LYS A 71 1.22 -7.88 -10.67
CA LYS A 71 1.29 -7.57 -12.11
C LYS A 71 0.23 -6.56 -12.52
N TYR A 72 0.02 -5.54 -11.68
CA TYR A 72 -1.07 -4.58 -11.80
C TYR A 72 -1.19 -3.98 -13.20
N GLU A 73 -0.07 -3.63 -13.83
CA GLU A 73 -0.01 -3.06 -15.18
C GLU A 73 -0.58 -3.97 -16.28
N MET A 74 -0.64 -5.29 -16.04
CA MET A 74 -1.18 -6.26 -16.99
C MET A 74 -2.65 -6.61 -16.72
N ARG A 75 -3.24 -6.11 -15.62
CA ARG A 75 -4.63 -6.41 -15.26
C ARG A 75 -5.59 -5.52 -16.05
N LYS A 76 -6.65 -6.14 -16.55
CA LYS A 76 -7.74 -5.46 -17.28
C LYS A 76 -8.94 -5.14 -16.39
N ASP A 77 -9.17 -5.97 -15.36
CA ASP A 77 -10.27 -5.79 -14.41
C ASP A 77 -9.73 -5.28 -13.07
N HIS A 78 -9.94 -3.99 -12.84
CA HIS A 78 -9.56 -3.30 -11.63
C HIS A 78 -10.60 -3.44 -10.51
N THR A 79 -11.88 -3.61 -10.86
CA THR A 79 -12.98 -3.64 -9.90
C THR A 79 -12.97 -4.96 -9.11
N SER A 80 -12.89 -6.09 -9.83
CA SER A 80 -12.76 -7.41 -9.19
C SER A 80 -11.51 -7.48 -8.31
N PHE A 81 -10.42 -6.88 -8.78
CA PHE A 81 -9.15 -6.83 -8.05
C PHE A 81 -9.23 -6.00 -6.75
N MET A 82 -9.97 -4.88 -6.72
CA MET A 82 -10.24 -4.16 -5.48
C MET A 82 -11.00 -5.04 -4.47
N PHE A 83 -12.00 -5.80 -4.93
CA PHE A 83 -12.74 -6.73 -4.07
C PHE A 83 -11.85 -7.84 -3.54
N ASP A 84 -10.95 -8.39 -4.35
CA ASP A 84 -10.00 -9.41 -3.90
C ASP A 84 -9.06 -8.84 -2.82
N ILE A 85 -8.52 -7.64 -3.02
CA ILE A 85 -7.69 -6.95 -2.02
C ILE A 85 -8.48 -6.70 -0.72
N LEU A 86 -9.74 -6.28 -0.84
CA LEU A 86 -10.63 -6.08 0.31
C LEU A 86 -10.90 -7.40 1.06
N LYS A 87 -10.97 -8.53 0.34
CA LYS A 87 -11.11 -9.88 0.92
C LYS A 87 -9.81 -10.44 1.50
N GLY A 88 -8.70 -9.70 1.43
CA GLY A 88 -7.42 -10.12 1.98
C GLY A 88 -6.44 -10.72 0.96
N LEU A 89 -6.65 -10.53 -0.35
CA LEU A 89 -5.64 -10.87 -1.35
C LEU A 89 -4.37 -10.04 -1.08
N ARG A 90 -3.24 -10.74 -0.94
CA ARG A 90 -1.91 -10.16 -0.68
C ARG A 90 -0.88 -10.77 -1.62
N GLU A 91 0.26 -10.11 -1.79
CA GLU A 91 1.34 -10.58 -2.65
C GLU A 91 1.99 -11.84 -2.10
N ASN A 92 2.46 -12.70 -3.00
CA ASN A 92 3.27 -13.85 -2.64
C ASN A 92 4.63 -13.39 -2.12
N LEU A 93 5.10 -14.06 -1.07
CA LEU A 93 6.48 -13.91 -0.59
C LEU A 93 7.44 -14.34 -1.69
N ILE A 94 8.50 -13.55 -1.89
CA ILE A 94 9.54 -13.89 -2.85
C ILE A 94 10.46 -14.92 -2.20
N GLN A 95 10.54 -16.11 -2.81
CA GLN A 95 11.46 -17.17 -2.39
C GLN A 95 12.90 -16.63 -2.42
N ASN A 96 13.68 -16.94 -1.39
CA ASN A 96 15.05 -16.42 -1.14
C ASN A 96 15.15 -14.98 -0.58
N THR A 97 14.05 -14.36 -0.16
CA THR A 97 14.15 -13.12 0.64
C THR A 97 14.61 -13.44 2.06
N ASN A 98 15.46 -12.59 2.63
CA ASN A 98 15.94 -12.76 4.01
C ASN A 98 14.77 -12.88 4.99
N ALA A 99 14.81 -13.92 5.85
CA ALA A 99 13.75 -14.28 6.78
C ALA A 99 13.36 -13.13 7.74
N ALA A 100 14.30 -12.26 8.11
CA ALA A 100 14.01 -11.07 8.91
C ALA A 100 13.09 -10.08 8.16
N PHE A 101 13.27 -9.95 6.84
CA PHE A 101 12.39 -9.11 6.01
C PHE A 101 11.03 -9.75 5.82
N VAL A 102 10.98 -11.08 5.63
CA VAL A 102 9.71 -11.81 5.60
C VAL A 102 8.96 -11.62 6.90
N GLY A 103 9.64 -11.72 8.05
CA GLY A 103 9.05 -11.46 9.37
C GLY A 103 8.62 -10.01 9.59
N LEU A 104 9.36 -9.02 9.08
CA LEU A 104 8.98 -7.61 9.16
C LEU A 104 7.78 -7.30 8.27
N TYR A 105 7.80 -7.78 7.02
CA TYR A 105 6.65 -7.71 6.12
C TYR A 105 5.47 -8.34 6.86
N GLN A 106 5.61 -9.60 7.36
CA GLN A 106 4.62 -10.38 8.11
C GLN A 106 4.03 -9.64 9.30
N SER A 107 4.82 -9.40 10.34
CA SER A 107 4.36 -8.73 11.55
C SER A 107 3.77 -7.34 11.30
N LYS A 108 4.40 -6.50 10.45
CA LYS A 108 3.99 -5.11 10.31
C LYS A 108 2.80 -4.90 9.38
N MET A 109 2.63 -5.74 8.36
CA MET A 109 1.50 -5.64 7.42
C MET A 109 0.33 -6.55 7.77
N TRP A 110 0.53 -7.64 8.51
CA TRP A 110 -0.54 -8.60 8.82
C TRP A 110 -1.11 -8.49 10.23
N GLU A 111 -0.37 -8.02 11.25
CA GLU A 111 -0.77 -8.25 12.65
C GLU A 111 -1.68 -7.16 13.24
N HIS A 112 -1.81 -6.02 12.57
CA HIS A 112 -2.68 -4.95 13.04
C HIS A 112 -3.23 -4.16 11.85
N GLU A 113 -4.25 -4.71 11.21
CA GLU A 113 -5.29 -3.86 10.66
C GLU A 113 -5.87 -3.03 11.84
N PRO A 114 -5.92 -1.69 11.75
CA PRO A 114 -6.52 -0.87 12.81
C PRO A 114 -7.97 -1.24 13.12
#